data_AF-A0A605G2P1-F1
#
_entry.id   AF-A0A605G2P1-F1
#
_cell.length_a   1.000
_cell.length_b   1.000
_cell.length_c   1.000
_cell.angle_alpha   90.00
_cell.angle_beta   90.00
_cell.angle_gamma   90.00
#
_symmetry.space_group_name_H-M   'P 1'
#
loop_
_entity.id
_entity.type
_entity.pdbx_description
1 polymer ?
#
loop_
_entity_poly.entity_id
_entity_poly.type
_entity_poly.pdbx_seq_one_letter_code
_entity_poly.pdbx_strand_id
1 'polypeptide(L)'
;MIVVVAVFIHCFGDKEKLKQEITAESISYLADLLNIKEIPYSYERRSQIPEISIIFFGIIKDSITLNERFAPKSDEELKNFTNVYTDYERLKFWSTTPRELMIKYINQMSFIQ
;
A
#
# COMPACT_ATOMS: atom_id res chain seq x y z
N MET A 1 -5.91 5.05 9.75
CA MET A 1 -5.79 5.12 8.28
C MET A 1 -5.97 3.78 7.60
N ILE A 2 -5.20 2.72 7.92
CA ILE A 2 -5.33 1.42 7.22
C ILE A 2 -6.74 0.79 7.24
N VAL A 3 -7.49 0.94 8.34
CA VAL A 3 -8.91 0.52 8.41
C VAL A 3 -9.77 1.31 7.42
N VAL A 4 -9.53 2.62 7.27
CA VAL A 4 -10.25 3.47 6.31
C VAL A 4 -9.94 3.03 4.88
N VAL A 5 -8.68 2.71 4.58
CA VAL A 5 -8.28 2.16 3.28
C VAL A 5 -8.96 0.81 3.03
N ALA A 6 -9.01 -0.07 4.04
CA ALA A 6 -9.72 -1.35 3.94
C ALA A 6 -11.23 -1.16 3.69
N VAL A 7 -11.88 -0.21 4.38
CA VAL A 7 -13.30 0.13 4.18
C VAL A 7 -13.50 0.66 2.76
N PHE A 8 -12.63 1.56 2.30
CA PHE A 8 -12.72 2.13 0.96
C PHE A 8 -12.59 1.05 -0.12
N ILE A 9 -11.60 0.16 -0.02
CA ILE A 9 -11.44 -0.97 -0.93
C ILE A 9 -12.65 -1.92 -0.85
N HIS A 10 -13.20 -2.15 0.35
CA HIS A 10 -14.39 -2.98 0.52
C HIS A 10 -15.63 -2.38 -0.19
N CYS A 11 -15.84 -1.07 -0.10
CA CYS A 11 -17.01 -0.40 -0.65
C CYS A 11 -16.91 -0.13 -2.16
N PHE A 12 -15.71 0.18 -2.66
CA PHE A 12 -15.52 0.70 -4.02
C PHE A 12 -14.56 -0.13 -4.88
N GLY A 13 -13.91 -1.13 -4.31
CA GLY A 13 -12.91 -1.95 -4.97
C GLY A 13 -13.36 -3.38 -5.27
N ASP A 14 -12.53 -4.11 -6.01
CA ASP A 14 -12.57 -5.56 -6.16
C ASP A 14 -11.62 -6.19 -5.15
N LYS A 15 -12.19 -6.77 -4.09
CA LYS A 15 -11.43 -7.43 -3.02
C LYS A 15 -10.61 -8.63 -3.52
N GLU A 16 -11.00 -9.26 -4.62
CA GLU A 16 -10.27 -10.40 -5.16
C GLU A 16 -8.89 -9.99 -5.70
N LYS A 17 -8.78 -8.77 -6.24
CA LYS A 17 -7.49 -8.17 -6.68
C LYS A 17 -6.51 -7.93 -5.52
N LEU A 18 -6.98 -7.93 -4.27
CA LEU A 18 -6.13 -7.86 -3.07
C LEU A 18 -5.75 -9.25 -2.52
N LYS A 19 -6.65 -10.23 -2.68
CA LYS A 19 -6.53 -11.59 -2.14
C LYS A 19 -5.71 -12.54 -3.02
N GLN A 20 -5.73 -12.35 -4.34
CA GLN A 20 -4.93 -13.11 -5.29
C GLN A 20 -3.45 -12.71 -5.24
N GLU A 21 -2.60 -13.44 -5.97
CA GLU A 21 -1.21 -13.04 -6.19
C GLU A 21 -1.13 -11.59 -6.71
N ILE A 22 -0.19 -10.80 -6.17
CA ILE A 22 -0.01 -9.41 -6.60
C ILE A 22 0.63 -9.44 -7.99
N THR A 23 -0.11 -8.92 -8.97
CA THR A 23 0.36 -8.75 -10.35
C THR A 23 0.54 -7.27 -10.67
N ALA A 24 1.23 -6.96 -11.78
CA ALA A 24 1.34 -5.59 -12.29
C ALA A 24 -0.04 -4.92 -12.47
N GLU A 25 -1.02 -5.67 -12.96
CA GLU A 25 -2.40 -5.22 -13.15
C GLU A 25 -3.09 -4.91 -11.81
N SER A 26 -2.96 -5.81 -10.82
CA SER A 26 -3.52 -5.58 -9.48
C SER A 26 -2.89 -4.36 -8.81
N ILE A 27 -1.59 -4.12 -9.01
CA ILE A 27 -0.89 -2.92 -8.52
C ILE A 27 -1.48 -1.66 -9.16
N SER A 28 -1.62 -1.62 -10.49
CA SER A 28 -2.20 -0.48 -11.20
C SER A 28 -3.63 -0.21 -10.75
N TYR A 29 -4.45 -1.26 -10.64
CA TYR A 29 -5.82 -1.18 -10.18
C TYR A 29 -5.92 -0.54 -8.78
N LEU A 30 -5.13 -1.04 -7.82
CA LEU A 30 -5.11 -0.50 -6.47
C LEU A 30 -4.62 0.95 -6.43
N ALA A 31 -3.62 1.29 -7.25
CA ALA A 31 -3.13 2.65 -7.33
C ALA A 31 -4.18 3.62 -7.87
N ASP A 32 -4.89 3.23 -8.94
CA ASP A 32 -5.93 4.06 -9.54
C ASP A 32 -7.13 4.20 -8.58
N LEU A 33 -7.52 3.12 -7.90
CA LEU A 33 -8.56 3.14 -6.86
C LEU A 33 -8.21 4.10 -5.72
N LEU A 34 -6.95 4.09 -5.26
CA LEU A 34 -6.48 4.93 -4.16
C LEU A 34 -5.97 6.31 -4.63
N ASN A 35 -6.10 6.63 -5.92
CA ASN A 35 -5.61 7.85 -6.57
C ASN A 35 -4.12 8.12 -6.30
N ILE A 36 -3.29 7.09 -6.38
CA ILE A 36 -1.84 7.16 -6.20
C ILE A 36 -1.17 7.21 -7.56
N LYS A 37 -0.50 8.33 -7.84
CA LYS A 37 0.17 8.53 -9.13
C LYS A 37 1.56 7.93 -9.18
N GLU A 38 2.28 8.03 -8.07
CA GLU A 38 3.67 7.62 -7.90
C GLU A 38 3.97 7.35 -6.43
N ILE A 39 5.12 6.74 -6.16
CA ILE A 39 5.70 6.65 -4.82
C ILE A 39 6.72 7.77 -4.69
N PRO A 40 6.58 8.66 -3.68
CA PRO A 40 7.45 9.83 -3.56
C PRO A 40 8.79 9.45 -2.94
N TYR A 41 9.66 8.82 -3.75
CA TYR A 41 11.02 8.44 -3.35
C TYR A 41 11.91 9.64 -3.00
N SER A 42 11.63 10.78 -3.63
CA SER A 42 12.29 12.05 -3.36
C SER A 42 11.37 12.96 -2.55
N TYR A 43 11.83 13.40 -1.38
CA TYR A 43 11.11 14.30 -0.49
C TYR A 43 12.10 15.11 0.35
N GLU A 44 11.75 16.36 0.69
CA GLU A 44 12.56 17.19 1.58
C GLU A 44 12.22 16.93 3.05
N ARG A 45 10.94 16.66 3.34
CA ARG A 45 10.43 16.41 4.69
C ARG A 45 9.46 15.24 4.67
N ARG A 46 9.55 14.35 5.67
CA ARG A 46 8.65 13.20 5.80
C ARG A 46 7.16 13.57 5.87
N SER A 47 6.84 14.76 6.39
CA SER A 47 5.46 15.27 6.44
C SER A 47 4.85 15.54 5.07
N GLN A 48 5.64 15.58 4.00
CA GLN A 48 5.16 15.73 2.62
C GLN A 48 4.67 14.40 2.03
N ILE A 49 5.03 13.27 2.64
CA ILE A 49 4.67 11.94 2.15
C ILE A 49 3.23 11.64 2.58
N PRO A 50 2.28 11.44 1.65
CA PRO A 50 0.93 11.07 2.01
C PRO A 50 0.91 9.70 2.72
N GLU A 51 0.20 9.57 3.85
CA GLU A 51 0.08 8.29 4.57
C GLU A 51 -0.42 7.17 3.65
N ILE A 52 -1.30 7.49 2.69
CA ILE A 52 -1.85 6.53 1.73
C ILE A 52 -0.76 5.94 0.81
N SER A 53 0.24 6.74 0.43
CA SER A 53 1.39 6.27 -0.36
C SER A 53 2.28 5.32 0.43
N ILE A 54 2.44 5.56 1.74
CA ILE A 54 3.20 4.66 2.63
C ILE A 54 2.46 3.33 2.79
N ILE A 55 1.14 3.38 3.00
CA ILE A 55 0.30 2.18 3.08
C ILE A 55 0.40 1.40 1.79
N PHE A 56 0.18 2.04 0.64
CA PHE A 56 0.24 1.41 -0.67
C PHE A 56 1.60 0.79 -0.98
N PHE A 57 2.70 1.50 -0.72
CA PHE A 57 4.04 0.91 -0.80
C PHE A 57 4.12 -0.38 0.02
N GLY A 58 3.64 -0.37 1.26
CA GLY A 58 3.62 -1.56 2.11
C GLY A 58 2.75 -2.72 1.58
N ILE A 59 1.77 -2.47 0.72
CA ILE A 59 1.00 -3.51 0.02
C ILE A 59 1.85 -4.20 -1.04
N ILE A 60 2.61 -3.41 -1.79
CA ILE A 60 3.25 -3.85 -3.02
C ILE A 60 4.77 -4.04 -2.88
N LYS A 61 5.37 -3.75 -1.71
CA LYS A 61 6.84 -3.67 -1.54
C LYS A 61 7.58 -4.92 -2.02
N ASP A 62 7.00 -6.11 -1.81
CA ASP A 62 7.60 -7.40 -2.17
C ASP A 62 7.43 -7.73 -3.66
N SER A 63 6.65 -6.91 -4.38
CA SER A 63 6.31 -7.05 -5.79
C SER A 63 6.49 -5.74 -6.55
N ILE A 64 7.27 -4.81 -6.00
CA ILE A 64 7.37 -3.43 -6.49
C ILE A 64 7.96 -3.35 -7.90
N THR A 65 8.81 -4.32 -8.26
CA THR A 65 9.44 -4.43 -9.57
C THR A 65 8.51 -4.98 -10.65
N LEU A 66 7.32 -5.48 -10.29
CA LEU A 66 6.34 -5.95 -11.27
C LEU A 66 5.69 -4.79 -12.05
N ASN A 67 5.77 -3.56 -11.55
CA ASN A 67 5.14 -2.40 -12.17
C ASN A 67 6.11 -1.22 -12.24
N GLU A 68 6.59 -0.92 -13.45
CA GLU A 68 7.58 0.15 -13.71
C GLU A 68 7.13 1.54 -13.23
N ARG A 69 5.81 1.81 -13.19
CA ARG A 69 5.27 3.10 -12.72
C ARG A 69 5.65 3.41 -11.28
N PHE A 70 5.79 2.36 -10.47
CA PHE A 70 6.08 2.48 -9.04
C PHE A 70 7.45 1.92 -8.67
N ALA A 71 8.22 1.44 -9.65
CA ALA A 71 9.55 0.94 -9.40
C ALA A 71 10.49 2.09 -9.01
N PRO A 72 11.38 1.89 -8.01
CA PRO A 72 12.42 2.85 -7.69
C PRO A 72 13.44 2.93 -8.85
N LYS A 73 14.05 4.09 -9.05
CA LYS A 73 15.11 4.30 -10.06
C LYS A 73 16.48 3.85 -9.56
N SER A 74 16.63 3.64 -8.26
CA SER A 74 17.88 3.16 -7.64
C SER A 74 17.61 2.40 -6.34
N ASP A 75 18.58 1.58 -5.93
CA ASP A 75 18.55 0.89 -4.64
C ASP A 75 18.53 1.87 -3.47
N GLU A 76 19.11 3.06 -3.64
CA GLU A 76 19.10 4.13 -2.65
C GLU A 76 17.69 4.70 -2.43
N GLU A 77 16.95 4.96 -3.52
CA GLU A 77 15.54 5.38 -3.44
C GLU A 77 14.69 4.34 -2.71
N LEU A 78 14.86 3.06 -3.05
CA LEU A 78 14.16 1.96 -2.40
C LEU A 78 14.47 1.91 -0.91
N LYS A 79 15.76 1.96 -0.55
CA LYS A 79 16.21 1.92 0.84
C LYS A 79 15.66 3.09 1.65
N ASN A 80 15.69 4.30 1.08
CA ASN A 80 15.19 5.50 1.74
C ASN A 80 13.70 5.40 2.05
N PHE A 81 12.90 4.99 1.07
CA PHE A 81 11.46 4.86 1.26
C PHE A 81 11.08 3.66 2.15
N THR A 82 11.86 2.59 2.11
CA THR A 82 11.71 1.45 3.03
C THR A 82 11.93 1.87 4.49
N ASN A 83 12.86 2.78 4.76
CA ASN A 83 13.06 3.33 6.10
C ASN A 83 11.85 4.15 6.57
N VAL A 84 11.27 4.96 5.69
CA VAL A 84 10.01 5.69 5.97
C VAL A 84 8.89 4.73 6.33
N TYR A 85 8.71 3.69 5.51
CA TYR A 85 7.73 2.64 5.76
C TYR A 85 7.95 1.95 7.11
N THR A 86 9.19 1.54 7.40
CA THR A 86 9.54 0.84 8.65
C THR A 86 9.26 1.70 9.88
N ASP A 87 9.59 3.00 9.82
CA ASP A 87 9.30 3.93 10.91
C ASP A 87 7.79 4.11 11.10
N TYR A 88 7.04 4.19 10.00
CA TYR A 88 5.59 4.29 10.02
C TYR A 88 4.93 3.02 10.59
N GLU A 89 5.38 1.83 10.17
CA GLU A 89 4.90 0.53 10.68
C GLU A 89 5.08 0.42 12.20
N ARG A 90 6.26 0.80 12.70
CA ARG A 90 6.55 0.83 14.15
C ARG A 90 5.62 1.75 14.91
N LEU A 91 5.35 2.95 14.37
CA LEU A 91 4.45 3.92 14.99
C LEU A 91 2.99 3.45 15.04
N LYS A 92 2.57 2.63 14.07
CA LYS A 92 1.19 2.12 14.00
C LYS A 92 1.00 0.77 14.71
N PHE A 93 2.06 0.20 15.30
CA PHE A 93 2.04 -1.07 16.05
C PHE A 93 1.38 -2.22 15.28
N TRP A 94 1.68 -2.33 13.99
CA TRP A 94 1.13 -3.40 13.16
C TRP A 94 1.74 -4.75 13.50
N SER A 95 0.90 -5.75 13.72
CA SER A 95 1.33 -7.11 14.04
C SER A 95 1.68 -7.97 12.81
N THR A 96 1.42 -7.46 11.60
CA THR A 96 1.54 -8.17 10.32
C THR A 96 1.60 -7.17 9.17
N THR A 97 1.78 -7.62 7.93
CA THR A 97 1.90 -6.71 6.77
C THR A 97 0.62 -5.90 6.52
N PRO A 98 0.72 -4.73 5.86
CA PRO A 98 -0.44 -3.89 5.54
C PRO A 98 -1.46 -4.65 4.70
N ARG A 99 -0.96 -5.45 3.74
CA ARG A 99 -1.79 -6.30 2.89
C ARG A 99 -2.62 -7.28 3.71
N GLU A 100 -1.99 -8.02 4.62
CA GLU A 100 -2.69 -8.98 5.49
C GLU A 100 -3.68 -8.29 6.42
N LEU A 101 -3.31 -7.13 6.99
CA LEU A 101 -4.21 -6.32 7.81
C LEU A 101 -5.44 -5.87 7.02
N MET A 102 -5.28 -5.39 5.79
CA MET A 102 -6.42 -5.00 4.96
C MET A 102 -7.30 -6.19 4.60
N ILE A 103 -6.71 -7.32 4.21
CA ILE A 103 -7.48 -8.54 3.92
C ILE A 103 -8.29 -8.96 5.16
N LYS A 104 -7.67 -8.92 6.35
CA LYS A 104 -8.34 -9.19 7.62
C LYS A 104 -9.53 -8.26 7.85
N TYR A 105 -9.34 -6.94 7.72
CA TYR A 105 -10.41 -5.97 7.91
C TYR A 105 -11.53 -6.13 6.87
N ILE A 106 -11.20 -6.29 5.58
CA ILE A 106 -12.19 -6.53 4.51
C ILE A 106 -13.02 -7.78 4.78
N ASN A 107 -12.39 -8.86 5.24
CA ASN A 107 -13.10 -10.09 5.58
C ASN A 107 -14.00 -9.89 6.82
N GLN A 108 -13.56 -9.15 7.83
CA GLN A 108 -14.39 -8.81 8.99
C GLN A 108 -15.61 -7.97 8.62
N MET A 109 -15.51 -7.11 7.61
CA MET A 109 -16.64 -6.31 7.11
C MET A 109 -17.63 -7.12 6.26
N SER A 110 -17.17 -8.21 5.62
CA SER A 110 -17.99 -9.05 4.73
C SER A 110 -19.08 -9.86 5.45
N PHE A 111 -19.15 -9.79 6.79
CA PHE A 111 -20.23 -10.39 7.60
C PHE A 111 -21.47 -9.48 7.75
N ILE A 112 -21.41 -8.24 7.27
CA ILE A 112 -22.56 -7.34 7.19
C ILE A 112 -23.04 -7.38 5.73
N GLN A 113 -24.07 -8.19 5.47
CA GLN A 113 -24.80 -8.24 4.20
C GLN A 113 -26.20 -7.68 4.38
#